data_AF-X0ZXQ0-F1
#
_entry.id   AF-X0ZXQ0-F1
#
_cell.length_a   1.000
_cell.length_b   1.000
_cell.length_c   1.000
_cell.angle_alpha   90.00
_cell.angle_beta   90.00
_cell.angle_gamma   90.00
#
_symmetry.space_group_name_H-M   'P 1'
#
loop_
_entity.id
_entity.type
_entity.pdbx_description
1 polymer ?
#
loop_
_entity_poly.entity_id
_entity_poly.type
_entity_poly.pdbx_seq_one_letter_code
_entity_poly.pdbx_strand_id
1 'polypeptide(L)'
;PRLFVNPKEYFKLKDLVAVIHPIKPIIAYNLFWEDDIDYPGNNDPSDHELLWIEFNQGNGKVVGVYTYFHKAILFTEESVKDSNLHRQRAKVFGQWGEHGSLPLGWEKLHPEAIFEKIGKKIKIKNMAQRYQELSKSIKNPLHPLARDWPKKFTGSYKDFINFSKNIELRRLLKKKKMVITSKWPNAVINRYFLSYNYFPKKQWPKE
;
A
#
# COMPACT_ATOMS: atom_id res chain seq x y z
N PRO A 1 -4.38 4.90 9.82
CA PRO A 1 -3.12 4.11 9.89
C PRO A 1 -1.90 5.01 10.17
N ARG A 2 -0.77 4.42 10.56
CA ARG A 2 0.56 5.01 10.63
C ARG A 2 1.44 4.29 9.61
N LEU A 3 1.86 4.98 8.55
CA LEU A 3 2.67 4.41 7.48
C LEU A 3 4.16 4.59 7.78
N PHE A 4 4.90 3.50 7.66
CA PHE A 4 6.35 3.48 7.78
C PHE A 4 6.98 2.90 6.52
N VAL A 5 8.03 3.53 6.03
CA VAL A 5 8.75 3.10 4.82
C VAL A 5 10.24 3.04 5.08
N ASN A 6 10.96 2.50 4.09
CA ASN A 6 12.41 2.54 4.09
C ASN A 6 12.92 3.99 4.09
N PRO A 7 13.93 4.35 4.91
CA PRO A 7 14.58 5.67 4.85
C PRO A 7 15.09 6.05 3.46
N LYS A 8 15.52 5.06 2.67
CA LYS A 8 16.01 5.21 1.30
C LYS A 8 14.88 5.18 0.25
N GLU A 9 13.61 5.21 0.64
CA GLU A 9 12.51 5.34 -0.32
C GLU A 9 12.69 6.61 -1.14
N TYR A 10 12.76 6.43 -2.46
CA TYR A 10 13.02 7.45 -3.45
C TYR A 10 11.74 8.17 -3.86
N PHE A 11 10.66 7.41 -4.08
CA PHE A 11 9.38 7.94 -4.53
C PHE A 11 8.59 8.52 -3.36
N LYS A 12 8.07 9.73 -3.56
CA LYS A 12 7.22 10.38 -2.55
C LYS A 12 5.79 9.88 -2.66
N LEU A 13 5.12 9.83 -1.51
CA LEU A 13 3.66 9.72 -1.47
C LEU A 13 3.06 11.07 -1.91
N LYS A 14 2.52 11.13 -3.14
CA LYS A 14 1.92 12.33 -3.74
C LYS A 14 0.58 12.65 -3.09
N ASP A 15 -0.29 11.64 -3.04
CA ASP A 15 -1.68 11.77 -2.65
C ASP A 15 -2.14 10.62 -1.77
N LEU A 16 -3.18 10.91 -0.99
CA LEU A 16 -3.85 9.94 -0.14
C LEU A 16 -5.34 10.26 -0.14
N VAL A 17 -6.15 9.29 -0.56
CA VAL A 17 -7.62 9.39 -0.50
C VAL A 17 -8.17 8.36 0.46
N ALA A 18 -8.96 8.82 1.44
CA ALA A 18 -9.72 7.93 2.30
C ALA A 18 -11.16 7.79 1.77
N VAL A 19 -11.59 6.56 1.50
CA VAL A 19 -12.95 6.26 1.08
C VAL A 19 -13.64 5.45 2.17
N ILE A 20 -14.72 5.98 2.73
CA ILE A 20 -15.53 5.35 3.76
C ILE A 20 -16.64 4.55 3.06
N HIS A 21 -16.80 3.27 3.39
CA HIS A 21 -17.93 2.51 2.87
C HIS A 21 -19.24 3.01 3.51
N PRO A 22 -20.33 3.23 2.76
CA PRO A 22 -21.59 3.78 3.30
C PRO A 22 -22.40 2.84 4.22
N ILE A 23 -21.96 1.60 4.43
CA ILE A 23 -22.77 0.56 5.10
C ILE A 23 -21.84 -0.31 5.95
N LYS A 24 -20.82 -0.90 5.31
CA LYS A 24 -19.80 -1.69 5.99
C LYS A 24 -18.91 -0.78 6.83
N PRO A 25 -18.49 -1.21 8.03
CA PRO A 25 -17.69 -0.38 8.92
C PRO A 25 -16.21 -0.47 8.54
N ILE A 26 -15.89 0.00 7.33
CA ILE A 26 -14.56 -0.12 6.74
C ILE A 26 -14.18 1.15 5.98
N ILE A 27 -12.91 1.53 6.09
CA ILE A 27 -12.31 2.66 5.38
C ILE A 27 -11.18 2.13 4.50
N ALA A 28 -11.24 2.42 3.20
CA ALA A 28 -10.13 2.23 2.27
C ALA A 28 -9.23 3.46 2.29
N TYR A 29 -7.93 3.26 2.48
CA TYR A 29 -6.91 4.29 2.30
C TYR A 29 -6.13 3.96 1.03
N ASN A 30 -6.25 4.85 0.05
CA ASN A 30 -5.67 4.73 -1.27
C ASN A 30 -4.43 5.65 -1.31
N LEU A 31 -3.26 5.06 -1.40
CA LEU A 31 -1.95 5.70 -1.38
C LEU A 31 -1.46 5.86 -2.82
N PHE A 32 -1.10 7.06 -3.25
CA PHE A 32 -0.60 7.31 -4.60
C PHE A 32 0.85 7.78 -4.55
N TRP A 33 1.77 6.89 -4.92
CA TRP A 33 3.21 7.14 -4.97
C TRP A 33 3.61 7.81 -6.28
N GLU A 34 4.78 8.43 -6.32
CA GLU A 34 5.29 9.04 -7.55
C GLU A 34 5.37 8.06 -8.72
N ASP A 35 5.85 6.84 -8.48
CA ASP A 35 5.93 5.79 -9.49
C ASP A 35 6.16 4.41 -8.85
N ASP A 36 6.31 3.36 -9.66
CA ASP A 36 6.85 2.04 -9.31
C ASP A 36 8.20 1.85 -9.99
N ILE A 37 9.23 1.51 -9.20
CA ILE A 37 10.61 1.40 -9.66
C ILE A 37 10.80 0.42 -10.84
N ASP A 38 9.92 -0.57 -10.97
CA ASP A 38 9.99 -1.58 -12.03
C ASP A 38 9.16 -1.22 -13.28
N TYR A 39 8.37 -0.15 -13.25
CA TYR A 39 7.43 0.19 -14.31
C TYR A 39 7.52 1.64 -14.81
N PRO A 40 8.72 2.17 -15.17
CA PRO A 40 8.94 3.56 -15.61
C PRO A 40 8.22 4.00 -16.89
N GLY A 41 7.31 3.20 -17.46
CA GLY A 41 6.69 3.46 -18.76
C GLY A 41 5.39 2.71 -18.97
N ASN A 42 4.70 2.28 -17.91
CA ASN A 42 3.36 1.68 -18.02
C ASN A 42 2.24 2.71 -18.26
N ASN A 43 2.59 4.00 -18.44
CA ASN A 43 1.67 5.14 -18.55
C ASN A 43 0.76 5.35 -17.32
N ASP A 44 1.09 4.73 -16.18
CA ASP A 44 0.45 5.01 -14.90
C ASP A 44 1.32 6.04 -14.15
N PRO A 45 0.93 7.33 -14.08
CA PRO A 45 1.74 8.39 -13.47
C PRO A 45 1.78 8.35 -11.93
N SER A 46 1.32 7.24 -11.34
CA SER A 46 1.44 6.92 -9.93
C SER A 46 1.27 5.42 -9.71
N ASP A 47 2.04 4.86 -8.80
CA ASP A 47 1.70 3.56 -8.23
C ASP A 47 0.63 3.73 -7.13
N HIS A 48 -0.45 2.97 -7.27
CA HIS A 48 -1.63 3.04 -6.43
C HIS A 48 -1.62 1.90 -5.42
N GLU A 49 -1.37 2.18 -4.15
CA GLU A 49 -1.32 1.16 -3.09
C GLU A 49 -2.50 1.29 -2.12
N LEU A 50 -2.84 0.18 -1.46
CA LEU A 50 -4.09 0.05 -0.73
C LEU A 50 -3.90 -0.56 0.65
N LEU A 51 -4.66 -0.02 1.61
CA LEU A 51 -4.95 -0.70 2.86
C LEU A 51 -6.36 -0.37 3.32
N TRP A 52 -6.95 -1.27 4.10
CA TRP A 52 -8.28 -1.11 4.66
C TRP A 52 -8.27 -1.26 6.16
N ILE A 53 -9.04 -0.40 6.83
CA ILE A 53 -9.25 -0.45 8.28
C ILE A 53 -10.72 -0.74 8.53
N GLU A 54 -11.00 -1.92 9.06
CA GLU A 54 -12.31 -2.32 9.54
C GLU A 54 -12.42 -1.98 11.03
N PHE A 55 -13.56 -1.44 11.44
CA PHE A 55 -13.81 -0.97 12.79
C PHE A 55 -15.18 -1.43 13.29
N ASN A 56 -15.40 -1.38 14.60
CA ASN A 56 -16.70 -1.58 15.20
C ASN A 56 -17.47 -0.25 15.18
N GLN A 57 -18.67 -0.21 14.59
CA GLN A 57 -19.48 1.01 14.50
C GLN A 57 -19.89 1.60 15.86
N GLY A 58 -20.10 0.75 16.87
CA GLY A 58 -20.58 1.20 18.18
C GLY A 58 -19.53 1.91 19.03
N ASN A 59 -18.25 1.56 18.88
CA ASN A 59 -17.18 2.12 19.72
C ASN A 59 -15.94 2.62 18.94
N GLY A 60 -15.95 2.52 17.61
CA GLY A 60 -14.86 2.96 16.74
C GLY A 60 -13.55 2.16 16.87
N LYS A 61 -13.54 1.04 17.62
CA LYS A 61 -12.35 0.21 17.76
C LYS A 61 -12.05 -0.52 16.46
N VAL A 62 -10.78 -0.51 16.05
CA VAL A 62 -10.30 -1.29 14.91
C VAL A 62 -10.43 -2.77 15.24
N VAL A 63 -11.03 -3.49 14.30
CA VAL A 63 -11.22 -4.95 14.36
C VAL A 63 -10.56 -5.67 13.18
N GLY A 64 -10.18 -4.93 12.13
CA GLY A 64 -9.46 -5.49 10.99
C GLY A 64 -8.49 -4.50 10.36
N VAL A 65 -7.31 -5.00 9.99
CA VAL A 65 -6.29 -4.25 9.24
C VAL A 65 -5.85 -5.10 8.07
N TYR A 66 -6.24 -4.68 6.88
CA TYR A 66 -5.95 -5.39 5.63
C TYR A 66 -5.00 -4.55 4.79
N THR A 67 -4.02 -5.16 4.15
CA THR A 67 -3.15 -4.47 3.19
C THR A 67 -3.13 -5.20 1.86
N TYR A 68 -2.84 -4.45 0.79
CA TYR A 68 -2.63 -5.02 -0.53
C TYR A 68 -1.13 -5.15 -0.80
N PHE A 69 -0.66 -6.37 -1.02
CA PHE A 69 0.74 -6.66 -1.32
C PHE A 69 0.82 -7.45 -2.62
N HIS A 70 1.14 -6.79 -3.74
CA HIS A 70 1.37 -7.47 -5.01
C HIS A 70 0.26 -8.45 -5.41
N LYS A 71 -1.01 -8.00 -5.32
CA LYS A 71 -2.24 -8.79 -5.54
C LYS A 71 -2.68 -9.71 -4.40
N ALA A 72 -1.84 -9.93 -3.39
CA ALA A 72 -2.26 -10.59 -2.16
C ALA A 72 -2.97 -9.60 -1.23
N ILE A 73 -3.98 -10.07 -0.51
CA ILE A 73 -4.59 -9.32 0.59
C ILE A 73 -4.05 -9.93 1.88
N LEU A 74 -3.36 -9.14 2.67
CA LEU A 74 -2.71 -9.58 3.89
C LEU A 74 -3.47 -9.07 5.11
N PHE A 75 -3.52 -9.88 6.16
CA PHE A 75 -4.14 -9.58 7.45
C PHE A 75 -3.35 -10.24 8.57
N THR A 76 -3.31 -9.58 9.72
CA THR A 76 -2.69 -10.07 10.97
C THR A 76 -3.47 -9.56 12.16
N GLU A 77 -3.63 -10.37 13.21
CA GLU A 77 -4.18 -9.89 14.47
C GLU A 77 -3.24 -8.91 15.18
N GLU A 78 -1.93 -9.04 14.99
CA GLU A 78 -0.92 -8.16 15.56
C GLU A 78 -1.14 -6.70 15.16
N SER A 79 -1.54 -6.44 13.92
CA SER A 79 -1.90 -5.09 13.46
C SER A 79 -3.11 -4.51 14.20
N VAL A 80 -4.09 -5.34 14.54
CA VAL A 80 -5.27 -4.93 15.33
C VAL A 80 -4.84 -4.62 16.77
N LYS A 81 -4.04 -5.49 17.39
CA LYS A 81 -3.50 -5.30 18.75
C LYS A 81 -2.67 -4.00 18.83
N ASP A 82 -1.78 -3.77 17.87
CA ASP A 82 -1.00 -2.53 17.76
C ASP A 82 -1.91 -1.30 17.65
N SER A 83 -2.95 -1.35 16.81
CA SER A 83 -3.86 -0.22 16.62
C SER A 83 -4.56 0.18 17.92
N ASN A 84 -4.98 -0.78 18.74
CA ASN A 84 -5.62 -0.55 20.03
C ASN A 84 -4.71 0.17 21.03
N LEU A 85 -3.41 -0.12 20.99
CA LEU A 85 -2.40 0.56 21.80
C LEU A 85 -2.06 1.96 21.29
N HIS A 86 -2.43 2.28 20.04
CA HIS A 86 -2.01 3.52 19.35
C HIS A 86 -3.19 4.35 18.85
N ARG A 87 -4.20 4.54 19.73
CA ARG A 87 -5.38 5.38 19.44
C ARG A 87 -6.07 4.99 18.14
N GLN A 88 -6.23 3.68 17.92
CA GLN A 88 -6.89 3.11 16.75
C GLN A 88 -6.14 3.39 15.42
N ARG A 89 -4.83 3.68 15.49
CA ARG A 89 -3.98 3.92 14.31
C ARG A 89 -3.01 2.76 14.09
N ALA A 90 -3.46 1.76 13.35
CA ALA A 90 -2.65 0.60 12.98
C ALA A 90 -1.34 0.98 12.30
N LYS A 91 -0.24 0.33 12.69
CA LYS A 91 1.06 0.37 12.01
C LYS A 91 1.01 -0.47 10.74
N VAL A 92 1.48 0.11 9.64
CA VAL A 92 1.58 -0.53 8.32
C VAL A 92 2.88 -0.10 7.66
N PHE A 93 3.36 -0.91 6.72
CA PHE A 93 4.61 -0.65 6.01
C PHE A 93 4.39 -0.53 4.50
N GLY A 94 5.24 0.25 3.83
CA GLY A 94 5.35 0.27 2.37
C GLY A 94 6.69 -0.29 1.94
N GLN A 95 6.68 -1.25 1.03
CA GLN A 95 7.89 -1.82 0.43
C GLN A 95 8.68 -0.73 -0.32
N TRP A 96 10.01 -0.85 -0.30
CA TRP A 96 10.87 0.06 -1.07
C TRP A 96 10.66 -0.11 -2.57
N GLY A 97 10.46 1.00 -3.29
CA GLY A 97 10.44 1.10 -4.76
C GLY A 97 9.20 0.53 -5.45
N GLU A 98 8.72 -0.65 -5.05
CA GLU A 98 7.51 -1.29 -5.58
C GLU A 98 6.26 -1.06 -4.71
N HIS A 99 6.41 -0.40 -3.55
CA HIS A 99 5.37 0.08 -2.63
C HIS A 99 4.31 -0.88 -2.07
N GLY A 100 4.37 -2.17 -2.37
CA GLY A 100 3.47 -3.17 -1.76
C GLY A 100 3.26 -2.96 -0.26
N SER A 101 2.00 -2.83 0.15
CA SER A 101 1.63 -2.50 1.54
C SER A 101 1.62 -3.75 2.43
N LEU A 102 2.23 -3.66 3.61
CA LEU A 102 2.40 -4.78 4.54
C LEU A 102 1.79 -4.48 5.93
N PRO A 103 1.15 -5.46 6.58
CA PRO A 103 0.69 -5.33 7.96
C PRO A 103 1.84 -5.55 8.95
N LEU A 104 1.65 -5.21 10.23
CA LEU A 104 2.55 -5.64 11.30
C LEU A 104 2.55 -7.16 11.44
N GLY A 105 3.73 -7.80 11.48
CA GLY A 105 3.86 -9.26 11.55
C GLY A 105 3.83 -9.96 10.18
N TRP A 106 3.99 -9.19 9.09
CA TRP A 106 4.04 -9.69 7.72
C TRP A 106 5.08 -10.78 7.50
N GLU A 107 6.13 -10.84 8.33
CA GLU A 107 7.23 -11.80 8.25
C GLU A 107 6.75 -13.26 8.35
N LYS A 108 5.61 -13.48 9.02
CA LYS A 108 4.99 -14.80 9.22
C LYS A 108 4.06 -15.19 8.08
N LEU A 109 3.79 -14.28 7.13
CA LEU A 109 2.81 -14.49 6.08
C LEU A 109 3.44 -15.11 4.84
N HIS A 110 2.64 -15.93 4.16
CA HIS A 110 2.95 -16.44 2.82
C HIS A 110 1.97 -15.80 1.84
N PRO A 111 2.40 -14.77 1.09
CA PRO A 111 1.47 -13.99 0.27
C PRO A 111 0.94 -14.84 -0.89
N GLU A 112 -0.38 -14.89 -1.02
CA GLU A 112 -1.07 -15.58 -2.10
C GLU A 112 -2.09 -14.62 -2.74
N ALA A 113 -2.10 -14.57 -4.07
CA ALA A 113 -3.13 -13.90 -4.83
C ALA A 113 -4.26 -14.89 -5.13
N ILE A 114 -5.48 -14.53 -4.74
CA ILE A 114 -6.67 -15.34 -4.96
C ILE A 114 -7.39 -14.81 -6.21
N PHE A 115 -7.48 -15.65 -7.24
CA PHE A 115 -8.23 -15.36 -8.47
C PHE A 115 -9.53 -16.16 -8.46
N GLU A 116 -10.56 -15.60 -7.82
CA GLU A 116 -11.86 -16.25 -7.60
C GLU A 116 -12.51 -16.74 -8.90
N LYS A 117 -12.44 -15.94 -9.98
CA LYS A 117 -13.04 -16.28 -11.29
C LYS A 117 -12.52 -17.58 -11.91
N ILE A 118 -11.31 -18.02 -11.54
CA ILE A 118 -10.67 -19.22 -12.08
C ILE A 118 -10.30 -20.23 -10.99
N GLY A 119 -10.72 -19.99 -9.73
CA GLY A 119 -10.46 -20.86 -8.59
C GLY A 119 -8.98 -21.09 -8.26
N LYS A 120 -8.07 -20.21 -8.71
CA LYS A 120 -6.62 -20.41 -8.56
C LYS A 120 -6.05 -19.52 -7.45
N LYS A 121 -5.20 -20.12 -6.63
CA LYS A 121 -4.29 -19.42 -5.72
C LYS A 121 -2.90 -19.39 -6.33
N ILE A 122 -2.34 -18.19 -6.50
CA ILE A 122 -1.00 -18.01 -7.06
C ILE A 122 -0.11 -17.49 -5.95
N LYS A 123 0.98 -18.21 -5.67
CA LYS A 123 2.02 -17.75 -4.74
C LYS A 123 2.63 -16.47 -5.27
N ILE A 124 2.71 -15.47 -4.40
CA ILE A 124 3.36 -14.19 -4.67
C ILE A 124 4.75 -14.20 -4.06
N LYS A 125 5.69 -13.49 -4.70
CA LYS A 125 7.05 -13.34 -4.17
C LYS A 125 6.99 -12.67 -2.81
N ASN A 126 7.66 -13.26 -1.82
CA ASN A 126 7.79 -12.63 -0.50
C ASN A 126 8.87 -11.53 -0.51
N MET A 127 9.01 -10.81 0.60
CA MET A 127 9.98 -9.71 0.73
C MET A 127 11.43 -10.14 0.51
N ALA A 128 11.81 -11.36 0.90
CA ALA A 128 13.17 -11.86 0.68
C ALA A 128 13.46 -12.11 -0.81
N GLN A 129 12.50 -12.68 -1.55
CA GLN A 129 12.60 -12.86 -3.00
C GLN A 129 12.62 -11.51 -3.73
N ARG A 130 11.75 -10.57 -3.33
CA ARG A 130 11.74 -9.20 -3.87
C ARG A 130 13.08 -8.50 -3.63
N TYR A 131 13.64 -8.60 -2.44
CA TYR A 131 14.96 -8.08 -2.12
C TYR A 131 16.05 -8.65 -3.04
N GLN A 132 16.04 -9.97 -3.29
CA GLN A 132 17.03 -10.60 -4.17
C GLN A 132 16.98 -10.05 -5.60
N GLU A 133 15.81 -9.69 -6.10
CA GLU A 133 15.62 -9.09 -7.43
C GLU A 133 16.05 -7.63 -7.43
N LEU A 134 15.48 -6.83 -6.52
CA LEU A 134 15.75 -5.40 -6.44
C LEU A 134 17.20 -5.10 -6.06
N SER A 135 17.92 -6.00 -5.39
CA SER A 135 19.35 -5.85 -5.11
C SER A 135 20.24 -6.10 -6.32
N LYS A 136 19.73 -6.78 -7.36
CA LYS A 136 20.46 -7.00 -8.62
C LYS A 136 20.25 -5.82 -9.55
N SER A 137 19.00 -5.55 -9.89
CA SER A 137 18.59 -4.46 -10.78
C SER A 137 17.09 -4.24 -10.70
N ILE A 138 16.65 -3.03 -10.99
CA ILE A 138 15.26 -2.74 -11.38
C ILE A 138 14.99 -3.29 -12.78
N LYS A 139 13.73 -3.48 -13.15
CA LYS A 139 13.33 -4.15 -14.39
C LYS A 139 13.83 -3.47 -15.67
N ASN A 140 13.75 -2.15 -15.76
CA ASN A 140 14.09 -1.38 -16.96
C ASN A 140 15.04 -0.20 -16.64
N PRO A 141 16.29 -0.47 -16.24
CA PRO A 141 17.19 0.56 -15.69
C PRO A 141 17.63 1.62 -16.71
N LEU A 142 17.52 1.31 -18.00
CA LEU A 142 17.89 2.20 -19.10
C LEU A 142 16.70 3.00 -19.67
N HIS A 143 15.50 2.83 -19.12
CA HIS A 143 14.33 3.59 -19.57
C HIS A 143 14.56 5.10 -19.33
N PRO A 144 14.21 6.00 -20.28
CA PRO A 144 14.44 7.44 -20.13
C PRO A 144 13.86 8.03 -18.85
N LEU A 145 12.64 7.62 -18.46
CA LEU A 145 12.00 8.09 -17.23
C LEU A 145 12.69 7.56 -15.96
N ALA A 146 13.36 6.41 -16.05
CA ALA A 146 14.12 5.85 -14.94
C ALA A 146 15.53 6.41 -14.83
N ARG A 147 15.96 7.36 -15.69
CA ARG A 147 17.35 7.84 -15.78
C ARG A 147 17.95 8.14 -14.41
N ASP A 148 17.23 8.89 -13.59
CA ASP A 148 17.68 9.36 -12.27
C ASP A 148 17.20 8.48 -11.10
N TRP A 149 16.49 7.39 -11.39
CA TRP A 149 16.01 6.47 -10.35
C TRP A 149 17.14 5.59 -9.81
N PRO A 150 17.03 5.10 -8.57
CA PRO A 150 17.88 4.02 -8.09
C PRO A 150 17.79 2.83 -9.03
N LYS A 151 18.94 2.29 -9.45
CA LYS A 151 18.99 1.14 -10.37
C LYS A 151 18.85 -0.20 -9.66
N LYS A 152 18.98 -0.19 -8.34
CA LYS A 152 18.86 -1.33 -7.44
C LYS A 152 18.77 -0.83 -6.01
N PHE A 153 18.31 -1.68 -5.11
CA PHE A 153 18.48 -1.47 -3.69
C PHE A 153 19.95 -1.68 -3.29
N THR A 154 20.45 -0.82 -2.39
CA THR A 154 21.80 -0.93 -1.84
C THR A 154 21.76 -1.16 -0.33
N GLY A 155 22.45 -2.20 0.14
CA GLY A 155 22.48 -2.60 1.55
C GLY A 155 22.13 -4.07 1.72
N SER A 156 22.00 -4.49 2.96
CA SER A 156 21.58 -5.84 3.34
C SER A 156 20.06 -6.02 3.30
N TYR A 157 19.59 -7.26 3.41
CA TYR A 157 18.15 -7.53 3.59
C TYR A 157 17.58 -6.83 4.83
N LYS A 158 18.37 -6.76 5.92
CA LYS A 158 17.98 -6.02 7.14
C LYS A 158 17.77 -4.54 6.86
N ASP A 159 18.58 -3.94 5.99
CA ASP A 159 18.42 -2.55 5.56
C ASP A 159 17.19 -2.38 4.67
N PHE A 160 16.89 -3.37 3.82
CA PHE A 160 15.73 -3.36 2.91
C PHE A 160 14.40 -3.32 3.68
N ILE A 161 14.31 -4.12 4.75
CA ILE A 161 13.12 -4.18 5.60
C ILE A 161 13.15 -3.18 6.77
N ASN A 162 14.10 -2.24 6.78
CA ASN A 162 14.16 -1.20 7.79
C ASN A 162 13.08 -0.14 7.53
N PHE A 163 11.90 -0.31 8.12
CA PHE A 163 10.80 0.64 8.02
C PHE A 163 10.80 1.70 9.15
N SER A 164 11.88 2.47 9.26
CA SER A 164 12.03 3.47 10.33
C SER A 164 11.50 4.86 9.97
N LYS A 165 11.29 5.16 8.69
CA LYS A 165 10.81 6.48 8.24
C LYS A 165 9.29 6.53 8.29
N ASN A 166 8.75 7.35 9.19
CA ASN A 166 7.31 7.60 9.26
C ASN A 166 6.86 8.60 8.18
N ILE A 167 5.74 8.31 7.51
CA ILE A 167 5.02 9.28 6.68
C ILE A 167 3.72 9.65 7.41
N GLU A 168 3.60 10.93 7.78
CA GLU A 168 2.45 11.42 8.55
C GLU A 168 1.20 11.61 7.67
N LEU A 169 0.48 10.51 7.47
CA LEU A 169 -0.73 10.46 6.63
C LEU A 169 -1.84 11.42 7.11
N ARG A 170 -1.95 11.67 8.41
CA ARG A 170 -2.98 12.59 8.95
C ARG A 170 -2.79 14.00 8.42
N ARG A 171 -1.53 14.43 8.25
CA ARG A 171 -1.20 15.75 7.71
C ARG A 171 -1.60 15.86 6.24
N LEU A 172 -1.38 14.81 5.45
CA LEU A 172 -1.79 14.76 4.04
C LEU A 172 -3.32 14.85 3.91
N LEU A 173 -4.05 14.01 4.66
CA LEU A 173 -5.52 14.04 4.66
C LEU A 173 -6.09 15.40 5.10
N LYS A 174 -5.54 16.01 6.15
CA LYS A 174 -5.98 17.34 6.60
C LYS A 174 -5.70 18.43 5.57
N LYS A 175 -4.52 18.39 4.93
CA LYS A 175 -4.11 19.39 3.94
C LYS A 175 -4.96 19.32 2.67
N LYS A 176 -5.16 18.11 2.13
CA LYS A 176 -5.84 17.91 0.84
C LYS A 176 -7.35 17.66 0.96
N LYS A 177 -7.84 17.33 2.16
CA LYS A 177 -9.27 17.04 2.45
C LYS A 177 -9.88 15.96 1.54
N MET A 178 -9.06 15.00 1.10
CA MET A 178 -9.48 13.92 0.20
C MET A 178 -10.12 12.77 0.98
N VAL A 179 -11.35 13.00 1.46
CA VAL A 179 -12.17 12.02 2.16
C VAL A 179 -13.56 11.99 1.53
N ILE A 180 -14.08 10.81 1.21
CA ILE A 180 -15.44 10.66 0.67
C ILE A 180 -16.09 9.38 1.14
N THR A 181 -17.42 9.33 1.15
CA THR A 181 -18.19 8.11 1.39
C THR A 181 -18.70 7.56 0.07
N SER A 182 -18.39 6.30 -0.25
CA SER A 182 -18.85 5.64 -1.48
C SER A 182 -18.68 4.11 -1.43
N LYS A 183 -19.53 3.36 -2.15
CA LYS A 183 -19.30 1.93 -2.42
C LYS A 183 -18.25 1.70 -3.52
N TRP A 184 -17.92 2.74 -4.30
CA TRP A 184 -17.12 2.64 -5.51
C TRP A 184 -15.82 3.48 -5.42
N PRO A 185 -14.83 3.09 -4.59
CA PRO A 185 -13.59 3.85 -4.39
C PRO A 185 -12.94 4.33 -5.69
N ASN A 186 -12.72 3.43 -6.66
CA ASN A 186 -11.97 3.78 -7.86
C ASN A 186 -12.67 4.89 -8.68
N ALA A 187 -13.99 4.78 -8.83
CA ALA A 187 -14.78 5.75 -9.60
C ALA A 187 -14.78 7.13 -8.95
N VAL A 188 -14.96 7.21 -7.63
CA VAL A 188 -15.03 8.51 -6.93
C VAL A 188 -13.65 9.18 -6.81
N ILE A 189 -12.58 8.40 -6.66
CA ILE A 189 -11.21 8.92 -6.66
C ILE A 189 -10.90 9.60 -8.00
N ASN A 190 -11.17 8.89 -9.10
CA ASN A 190 -10.92 9.40 -10.45
C ASN A 190 -11.80 10.62 -10.78
N ARG A 191 -13.06 10.61 -10.35
CA ARG A 191 -14.01 11.70 -10.64
C ARG A 191 -13.75 12.97 -9.84
N TYR A 192 -13.38 12.85 -8.56
CA TYR A 192 -13.44 13.97 -7.62
C TYR A 192 -12.11 14.42 -7.04
N PHE A 193 -11.04 13.61 -7.08
CA PHE A 193 -9.81 13.92 -6.35
C PHE A 193 -8.56 13.99 -7.21
N LEU A 194 -8.34 13.03 -8.11
CA LEU A 194 -7.09 12.97 -8.87
C LEU A 194 -7.24 13.64 -10.23
N SER A 195 -6.27 14.49 -10.58
CA SER A 195 -6.15 15.10 -11.91
C SER A 195 -5.29 14.26 -12.88
N TYR A 196 -4.93 13.04 -12.49
CA TYR A 196 -4.07 12.14 -13.22
C TYR A 196 -4.62 10.70 -13.17
N ASN A 197 -4.25 9.90 -14.16
CA ASN A 197 -4.67 8.50 -14.25
C ASN A 197 -3.92 7.63 -13.23
N TYR A 198 -4.50 6.49 -12.88
CA TYR A 198 -3.84 5.49 -12.06
C TYR A 198 -4.44 4.12 -12.37
N PHE A 199 -3.70 3.05 -12.07
CA PHE A 199 -4.21 1.70 -12.23
C PHE A 199 -5.25 1.36 -11.13
N PRO A 200 -6.53 1.09 -11.48
CA PRO A 200 -7.52 0.73 -10.50
C PRO A 200 -7.21 -0.65 -9.91
N LYS A 201 -7.13 -0.74 -8.58
CA LYS A 201 -6.90 -1.98 -7.85
C LYS A 201 -8.20 -2.43 -7.14
N LYS A 202 -8.14 -3.54 -6.40
CA LYS A 202 -9.29 -4.13 -5.68
C LYS A 202 -9.93 -3.08 -4.77
N GLN A 203 -11.27 -3.01 -4.73
CA GLN A 203 -11.99 -1.94 -4.02
C GLN A 203 -12.12 -2.22 -2.52
N TRP A 204 -12.46 -3.46 -2.17
CA TRP A 204 -12.68 -3.91 -0.80
C TRP A 204 -12.01 -5.27 -0.57
N PRO A 205 -11.55 -5.58 0.65
CA PRO A 205 -10.71 -6.75 0.89
C PRO A 205 -11.48 -8.09 0.87
N LYS A 206 -12.80 -8.07 1.06
CA LYS A 206 -13.67 -9.25 1.21
C LYS A 206 -14.71 -9.41 0.08
N GLU A 207 -14.55 -8.69 -1.03
CA GLU A 207 -15.47 -8.66 -2.19
C GLU A 207 -14.79 -9.00 -3.50
#